data_AF-A0A9W6TSL7-F1
#
_entry.id   AF-A0A9W6TSL7-F1
#
_cell.length_a   1.000
_cell.length_b   1.000
_cell.length_c   1.000
_cell.angle_alpha   90.00
_cell.angle_beta   90.00
_cell.angle_gamma   90.00
#
_symmetry.space_group_name_H-M   'P 1'
#
loop_
_entity.id
_entity.type
_entity.pdbx_description
1 polymer ?
#
loop_
_entity_poly.entity_id
_entity_poly.type
_entity_poly.pdbx_seq_one_letter_code
_entity_poly.pdbx_strand_id
1 'polypeptide(L)'
;MEGANRRPGLYLVIYSAQRGIVEVWRARYGPRVFSFAVGNSAKLFTLFDPDTRRTKCVVLLKTSDNVSELLELKPGLPNASILMKYFTQNKLQEENFLLHQVISGLQAFVKKKSADANHTLEQDALDPLLEDIGSLSSSTTIQTLLDVLLNADMALLNANFLLKALDKLQQVS
;
A
#
# COMPACT_ATOMS: atom_id res chain seq x y z
N MET A 1 -18.70 -13.10 1.17
CA MET A 1 -18.85 -14.17 0.15
C MET A 1 -18.14 -13.87 -1.19
N GLU A 2 -17.45 -12.74 -1.36
CA GLU A 2 -16.85 -12.33 -2.65
C GLU A 2 -15.57 -13.08 -3.09
N GLY A 3 -14.99 -13.95 -2.26
CA GLY A 3 -13.74 -14.65 -2.58
C GLY A 3 -13.91 -15.95 -3.37
N ALA A 4 -15.09 -16.58 -3.34
CA ALA A 4 -15.32 -17.90 -3.92
C ALA A 4 -15.50 -17.90 -5.46
N ASN A 5 -15.97 -16.79 -6.02
CA ASN A 5 -16.26 -16.64 -7.46
C ASN A 5 -15.21 -15.82 -8.24
N ARG A 6 -14.05 -15.52 -7.64
CA ARG A 6 -13.00 -14.76 -8.34
C ARG A 6 -12.31 -15.62 -9.39
N ARG A 7 -12.06 -15.04 -10.57
CA ARG A 7 -11.37 -15.70 -11.69
C ARG A 7 -10.03 -16.31 -11.24
N PRO A 8 -9.63 -17.47 -11.80
CA PRO A 8 -8.31 -18.04 -11.56
C PRO A 8 -7.23 -17.00 -11.85
N GLY A 9 -6.38 -16.75 -10.85
CA GLY A 9 -5.25 -15.83 -10.95
C GLY A 9 -3.94 -16.59 -10.84
N LEU A 10 -2.84 -15.94 -11.25
CA LEU A 10 -1.50 -16.45 -10.96
C LEU A 10 -1.20 -16.22 -9.47
N TYR A 11 -0.76 -17.27 -8.80
CA TYR A 11 -0.35 -17.24 -7.39
C TYR A 11 1.13 -17.57 -7.26
N LEU A 12 1.81 -16.90 -6.35
CA LEU A 12 3.18 -17.18 -5.93
C LEU A 12 3.12 -17.86 -4.57
N VAL A 13 3.69 -19.06 -4.45
CA VAL A 13 3.77 -19.78 -3.19
C VAL A 13 5.21 -19.78 -2.73
N ILE A 14 5.45 -19.33 -1.51
CA ILE A 14 6.78 -19.20 -0.91
C ILE A 14 6.83 -20.06 0.33
N TYR A 15 7.79 -20.97 0.39
CA TYR A 15 8.12 -21.71 1.61
C TYR A 15 9.36 -21.07 2.26
N SER A 16 9.25 -20.72 3.54
CA SER A 16 10.37 -20.24 4.35
C SER A 16 10.72 -21.27 5.41
N ALA A 17 11.78 -22.05 5.18
CA ALA A 17 12.26 -23.06 6.13
C ALA A 17 12.74 -22.45 7.45
N GLN A 18 13.32 -21.24 7.40
CA GLN A 18 13.78 -20.53 8.60
C GLN A 18 12.62 -20.15 9.52
N ARG A 19 11.49 -19.74 8.93
CA ARG A 19 10.29 -19.32 9.66
C ARG A 19 9.31 -20.48 9.89
N GLY A 20 9.51 -21.62 9.23
CA GLY A 20 8.62 -22.77 9.26
C GLY A 20 7.23 -22.51 8.70
N ILE A 21 7.09 -21.62 7.71
CA ILE A 21 5.80 -21.20 7.15
C ILE A 21 5.74 -21.33 5.63
N VAL A 22 4.53 -21.51 5.12
CA VAL A 22 4.20 -21.29 3.71
C VAL A 22 3.34 -20.03 3.61
N GLU A 23 3.65 -19.20 2.62
CA GLU A 23 2.91 -18.00 2.27
C GLU A 23 2.40 -18.10 0.83
N VAL A 24 1.15 -17.72 0.62
CA VAL A 24 0.55 -17.66 -0.72
C VAL A 24 0.26 -16.20 -1.05
N TRP A 25 0.79 -15.77 -2.17
CA TRP A 25 0.74 -14.40 -2.69
C TRP A 25 0.04 -14.39 -4.04
N ARG A 26 -0.56 -13.26 -4.41
CA ARG A 26 -1.19 -13.09 -5.72
C ARG A 26 -0.23 -12.35 -6.65
N ALA A 27 0.14 -12.96 -7.77
CA ALA A 27 1.31 -12.54 -8.55
C ALA A 27 1.19 -11.17 -9.22
N ARG A 28 -0.01 -10.70 -9.57
CA ARG A 28 -0.24 -9.34 -10.09
C ARG A 28 -0.44 -8.35 -8.94
N TYR A 29 0.63 -8.10 -8.19
CA TYR A 29 0.69 -7.05 -7.16
C TYR A 29 -0.34 -7.17 -6.04
N GLY A 30 -0.85 -8.38 -5.75
CA GLY A 30 -1.90 -8.53 -4.75
C GLY A 30 -1.36 -8.86 -3.35
N PRO A 31 -2.17 -8.66 -2.31
CA PRO A 31 -1.81 -9.00 -0.94
C PRO A 31 -1.38 -10.46 -0.79
N ARG A 32 -0.60 -10.72 0.25
CA ARG A 32 -0.50 -12.07 0.82
C ARG A 32 -1.92 -12.57 1.10
N VAL A 33 -2.30 -13.66 0.45
CA VAL A 33 -3.67 -14.21 0.47
C VAL A 33 -3.90 -14.94 1.78
N PHE A 34 -2.91 -15.73 2.21
CA PHE A 34 -2.87 -16.42 3.51
C PHE A 34 -1.46 -16.95 3.79
N SER A 35 -1.23 -17.33 5.05
CA SER A 35 0.00 -17.97 5.52
C SER A 35 -0.35 -18.98 6.61
N PHE A 36 0.37 -20.09 6.68
CA PHE A 36 0.17 -21.09 7.72
C PHE A 36 1.50 -21.79 8.06
N ALA A 37 1.57 -22.34 9.27
CA ALA A 37 2.75 -23.02 9.78
C ALA A 37 2.86 -24.45 9.23
N VAL A 38 4.05 -24.80 8.77
CA VAL A 38 4.39 -26.11 8.18
C VAL A 38 5.63 -26.75 8.80
N GLY A 39 6.36 -26.00 9.65
CA GLY A 39 7.64 -26.41 10.20
C GLY A 39 8.80 -26.30 9.21
N ASN A 40 10.00 -26.66 9.66
CA ASN A 40 11.24 -26.36 8.94
C ASN A 40 11.67 -27.46 7.95
N SER A 41 10.92 -28.56 7.91
CA SER A 41 11.21 -29.76 7.11
C SER A 41 10.17 -30.03 6.01
N ALA A 42 9.29 -29.06 5.75
CA ALA A 42 8.26 -29.19 4.73
C ALA A 42 8.86 -29.16 3.31
N LYS A 43 8.19 -29.84 2.36
CA LYS A 43 8.53 -29.79 0.94
C LYS A 43 7.34 -29.30 0.12
N LEU A 44 7.61 -28.40 -0.81
CA LEU A 44 6.60 -27.81 -1.69
C LEU A 44 6.66 -28.49 -3.06
N PHE A 45 5.49 -28.88 -3.60
CA PHE A 45 5.38 -29.44 -4.93
C PHE A 45 4.27 -28.79 -5.73
N THR A 46 4.45 -28.83 -7.04
CA THR A 46 3.48 -28.36 -8.03
C THR A 46 3.05 -29.58 -8.84
N LEU A 47 1.76 -29.90 -8.81
CA LEU A 47 1.18 -31.05 -9.50
C LEU A 47 0.23 -30.54 -10.58
N PHE A 48 0.42 -31.01 -11.81
CA PHE A 48 -0.53 -30.75 -12.89
C PHE A 48 -1.56 -31.87 -12.92
N ASP A 49 -2.83 -31.49 -12.82
CA ASP A 49 -3.98 -32.38 -12.90
C ASP A 49 -4.49 -32.40 -14.36
N PRO A 50 -4.30 -33.52 -15.10
CA PRO A 50 -4.62 -33.58 -16.52
C PRO A 50 -6.12 -33.56 -16.79
N ASP A 51 -6.94 -34.08 -15.88
CA ASP A 51 -8.40 -34.17 -16.03
C ASP A 51 -9.06 -32.80 -15.88
N THR A 52 -8.60 -32.02 -14.90
CA THR A 52 -9.12 -30.67 -14.66
C THR A 52 -8.34 -29.59 -15.42
N ARG A 53 -7.21 -29.94 -16.04
CA ARG A 53 -6.22 -29.01 -16.63
C ARG A 53 -5.79 -27.90 -15.67
N ARG A 54 -5.69 -28.20 -14.38
CA ARG A 54 -5.31 -27.24 -13.34
C ARG A 54 -4.02 -27.66 -12.67
N THR A 55 -3.22 -26.66 -12.35
CA THR A 55 -2.04 -26.85 -11.51
C THR A 55 -2.43 -26.66 -10.05
N LYS A 56 -2.17 -27.67 -9.23
CA LYS A 56 -2.34 -27.65 -7.77
C LYS A 56 -0.98 -27.52 -7.12
N CYS A 57 -0.92 -26.85 -5.98
CA CYS A 57 0.27 -26.80 -5.15
C CYS A 57 0.00 -27.58 -3.87
N VAL A 58 0.93 -28.47 -3.50
CA VAL A 58 0.81 -29.34 -2.34
C VAL A 58 2.03 -29.22 -1.47
N VAL A 59 1.82 -29.29 -0.15
CA VAL A 59 2.87 -29.29 0.86
C VAL A 59 2.94 -30.67 1.48
N LEU A 60 4.13 -31.26 1.50
CA LEU A 60 4.43 -32.47 2.25
C LEU A 60 4.98 -32.06 3.62
N LEU A 61 4.24 -32.42 4.67
CA LEU A 61 4.58 -32.17 6.06
C LEU A 61 5.17 -33.44 6.66
N LYS A 62 6.25 -33.33 7.42
CA LYS A 62 6.76 -34.42 8.26
C LYS A 62 6.20 -34.24 9.67
N THR A 63 5.32 -35.14 10.09
CA THR A 63 4.82 -35.15 11.48
C THR A 63 5.86 -35.78 12.41
N SER A 64 5.71 -35.56 13.73
CA SER A 64 6.57 -36.13 14.77
C SER A 64 6.65 -37.66 14.71
N ASP A 65 5.61 -38.30 14.19
CA ASP A 65 5.43 -39.75 14.22
C ASP A 65 5.98 -40.42 12.95
N ASN A 66 6.86 -39.74 12.21
CA ASN A 66 7.37 -40.14 10.89
C ASN A 66 6.28 -40.30 9.81
N VAL A 67 5.03 -39.93 10.10
CA VAL A 67 3.94 -39.90 9.12
C VAL A 67 4.09 -38.66 8.26
N SER A 68 4.02 -38.82 6.94
CA SER A 68 4.02 -37.70 6.01
C SER A 68 2.60 -37.34 5.62
N GLU A 69 2.20 -36.09 5.82
CA GLU A 69 0.88 -35.58 5.44
C GLU A 69 0.99 -34.74 4.18
N LEU A 70 0.07 -34.93 3.23
CA LEU A 70 -0.02 -34.13 2.02
C LEU A 70 -1.16 -33.12 2.13
N LEU A 71 -0.82 -31.83 2.20
CA LEU A 71 -1.78 -30.74 2.28
C LEU A 71 -1.90 -30.02 0.94
N GLU A 72 -3.10 -30.03 0.35
CA GLU A 72 -3.40 -29.23 -0.85
C GLU A 72 -3.61 -27.76 -0.46
N LEU A 73 -2.86 -26.87 -1.12
CA LEU A 73 -3.04 -25.43 -0.97
C LEU A 73 -4.27 -24.98 -1.75
N LYS A 74 -5.39 -24.85 -1.05
CA LYS A 74 -6.60 -24.25 -1.58
C LYS A 74 -6.59 -22.75 -1.26
N PRO A 75 -6.43 -21.85 -2.24
CA PRO A 75 -6.65 -20.42 -2.04
C PRO A 75 -8.15 -20.12 -1.91
N GLY A 76 -8.82 -20.84 -1.02
CA GLY A 76 -10.22 -20.68 -0.69
C GLY A 76 -10.34 -19.66 0.43
N LEU A 77 -10.68 -18.43 0.04
CA LEU A 77 -10.94 -17.26 0.88
C LEU A 77 -9.68 -16.63 1.51
N PRO A 78 -9.22 -15.47 1.00
CA PRO A 78 -8.19 -14.69 1.67
C PRO A 78 -8.63 -14.32 3.09
N ASN A 79 -7.71 -14.32 4.05
CA ASN A 79 -8.01 -13.85 5.39
C ASN A 79 -8.37 -12.35 5.32
N ALA A 80 -9.60 -12.01 5.69
CA ALA A 80 -10.11 -10.65 5.60
C ALA A 80 -9.21 -9.63 6.34
N SER A 81 -8.57 -10.04 7.44
CA SER A 81 -7.64 -9.18 8.17
C SER A 81 -6.36 -8.87 7.38
N ILE A 82 -5.86 -9.82 6.58
CA ILE A 82 -4.67 -9.61 5.74
C ILE A 82 -5.01 -8.71 4.55
N LEU A 83 -6.19 -8.89 3.96
CA LEU A 83 -6.68 -7.99 2.92
C LEU A 83 -6.86 -6.56 3.45
N MET A 84 -7.55 -6.39 4.57
CA MET A 84 -7.76 -5.08 5.18
C MET A 84 -6.42 -4.42 5.50
N LYS A 85 -5.49 -5.15 6.12
CA LYS A 85 -4.14 -4.62 6.41
C LYS A 85 -3.42 -4.17 5.14
N TYR A 86 -3.47 -4.94 4.06
CA TYR A 86 -2.87 -4.55 2.80
C TYR A 86 -3.53 -3.33 2.18
N PHE A 87 -4.88 -3.27 2.14
CA PHE A 87 -5.58 -2.11 1.58
C PHE A 87 -5.34 -0.85 2.41
N THR A 88 -5.32 -0.96 3.74
CA THR A 88 -4.95 0.16 4.62
C THR A 88 -3.50 0.59 4.40
N GLN A 89 -2.55 -0.35 4.31
CA GLN A 89 -1.15 -0.03 4.04
C GLN A 89 -0.94 0.60 2.67
N ASN A 90 -1.61 0.09 1.63
CA ASN A 90 -1.52 0.65 0.29
C ASN A 90 -2.12 2.06 0.24
N LYS A 91 -3.29 2.25 0.86
CA LYS A 91 -3.91 3.59 0.98
C LYS A 91 -2.98 4.57 1.69
N LEU A 92 -2.37 4.17 2.81
CA LEU A 92 -1.40 5.00 3.52
C LEU A 92 -0.14 5.30 2.68
N GLN A 93 0.31 4.36 1.83
CA GLN A 93 1.43 4.58 0.92
C GLN A 93 1.09 5.55 -0.21
N GLU A 94 -0.08 5.41 -0.83
CA GLU A 94 -0.60 6.34 -1.84
C GLU A 94 -0.73 7.75 -1.24
N GLU A 95 -1.29 7.84 -0.03
CA GLU A 95 -1.46 9.12 0.66
C GLU A 95 -0.11 9.76 1.05
N ASN A 96 0.87 8.97 1.52
CA ASN A 96 2.23 9.45 1.79
C ASN A 96 2.94 9.91 0.51
N PHE A 97 2.74 9.21 -0.60
CA PHE A 97 3.28 9.62 -1.90
C PHE A 97 2.71 10.97 -2.32
N LEU A 98 1.41 11.15 -2.18
CA LEU A 98 0.75 12.43 -2.48
C LEU A 98 1.26 13.56 -1.57
N LEU A 99 1.37 13.30 -0.27
CA LEU A 99 1.96 14.25 0.69
C LEU A 99 3.36 14.71 0.24
N HIS A 100 4.21 13.77 -0.19
CA HIS A 100 5.54 14.11 -0.71
C HIS A 100 5.49 14.97 -1.97
N GLN A 101 4.55 14.71 -2.88
CA GLN A 101 4.36 15.55 -4.07
C GLN A 101 3.93 16.96 -3.70
N VAL A 102 2.97 17.11 -2.78
CA VAL A 102 2.51 18.41 -2.29
C VAL A 102 3.65 19.18 -1.64
N ILE A 103 4.38 18.57 -0.69
CA ILE A 103 5.51 19.22 -0.02
C ILE A 103 6.58 19.64 -1.03
N SER A 104 6.92 18.76 -1.98
CA SER A 104 7.94 19.06 -2.99
C SER A 104 7.50 20.20 -3.91
N GLY A 105 6.21 20.24 -4.29
CA GLY A 105 5.63 21.33 -5.07
C GLY A 105 5.69 22.68 -4.35
N LEU A 106 5.30 22.70 -3.08
CA LEU A 106 5.38 23.90 -2.23
C LEU A 106 6.82 24.41 -2.08
N GLN A 107 7.76 23.50 -1.78
CA GLN A 107 9.18 23.84 -1.65
C GLN A 107 9.78 24.35 -2.97
N ALA A 108 9.41 23.72 -4.10
CA ALA A 108 9.86 24.18 -5.41
C ALA A 108 9.33 25.58 -5.73
N PHE A 109 8.07 25.87 -5.40
CA PHE A 109 7.47 27.19 -5.56
C PHE A 109 8.18 28.23 -4.70
N VAL A 110 8.36 27.96 -3.40
CA VAL A 110 9.06 28.87 -2.47
C VAL A 110 10.47 29.17 -2.95
N LYS A 111 11.20 28.14 -3.38
CA LYS A 111 12.56 28.29 -3.92
C LYS A 111 12.57 29.14 -5.19
N LYS A 112 11.62 28.92 -6.12
CA LYS A 112 11.51 29.71 -7.35
C LYS A 112 11.18 31.18 -7.05
N LYS A 113 10.22 31.43 -6.18
CA LYS A 113 9.84 32.77 -5.75
C LYS A 113 10.96 33.52 -5.02
N SER A 114 11.80 32.80 -4.27
CA SER A 114 13.00 33.39 -3.65
C SER A 114 14.06 33.83 -4.67
N ALA A 115 14.10 33.19 -5.85
CA ALA A 115 15.03 33.51 -6.93
C ALA A 115 14.50 34.61 -7.87
N ASP A 116 13.18 34.61 -8.15
CA ASP A 116 12.53 35.51 -9.11
C ASP A 116 11.52 36.46 -8.43
N ALA A 117 12.02 37.51 -7.77
CA ALA A 117 11.20 38.45 -7.00
C ALA A 117 10.22 39.34 -7.81
N ASN A 118 10.25 39.30 -9.15
CA ASN A 118 9.56 40.26 -10.03
C ASN A 118 8.39 39.70 -10.88
N HIS A 119 8.03 38.41 -10.77
CA HIS A 119 6.94 37.84 -11.59
C HIS A 119 5.65 37.55 -10.79
N THR A 120 4.60 38.31 -11.12
CA THR A 120 3.29 38.34 -10.49
C THR A 120 2.28 37.29 -11.01
N LEU A 121 2.72 36.24 -11.72
CA LEU A 121 1.85 35.38 -12.55
C LEU A 121 1.75 33.90 -12.12
N GLU A 122 2.02 33.55 -10.87
CA GLU A 122 2.10 32.12 -10.46
C GLU A 122 1.01 31.63 -9.48
N GLN A 123 -0.13 32.32 -9.36
CA GLN A 123 -1.24 31.81 -8.52
C GLN A 123 -1.87 30.53 -9.10
N ASP A 124 -1.97 30.41 -10.43
CA ASP A 124 -2.56 29.25 -11.10
C ASP A 124 -1.75 27.95 -10.93
N ALA A 125 -0.47 28.04 -10.57
CA ALA A 125 0.39 26.88 -10.37
C ALA A 125 0.15 26.16 -9.02
N LEU A 126 -0.46 26.85 -8.06
CA LEU A 126 -0.68 26.36 -6.71
C LEU A 126 -2.08 25.76 -6.50
N ASP A 127 -3.06 26.12 -7.33
CA ASP A 127 -4.43 25.61 -7.23
C ASP A 127 -4.54 24.07 -7.36
N PRO A 128 -3.77 23.37 -8.22
CA PRO A 128 -3.77 21.90 -8.24
C PRO A 128 -3.32 21.30 -6.90
N LEU A 129 -2.35 21.93 -6.22
CA LEU A 129 -1.86 21.46 -4.93
C LEU A 129 -2.94 21.63 -3.84
N LEU A 130 -3.84 22.61 -3.93
CA LEU A 130 -4.95 22.76 -2.98
C LEU A 130 -5.95 21.62 -3.07
N GLU A 131 -6.23 21.12 -4.28
CA GLU A 131 -7.09 19.95 -4.44
C GLU A 131 -6.41 18.68 -3.91
N ASP A 132 -5.11 18.51 -4.16
CA ASP A 132 -4.34 17.39 -3.61
C ASP A 132 -4.32 17.40 -2.07
N ILE A 133 -4.19 18.58 -1.44
CA ILE A 133 -4.27 18.75 0.02
C ILE A 133 -5.63 18.27 0.57
N GLY A 134 -6.72 18.59 -0.12
CA GLY A 134 -8.08 18.18 0.28
C GLY A 134 -8.33 16.67 0.20
N SER A 135 -7.43 15.90 -0.39
CA SER A 135 -7.54 14.44 -0.46
C SER A 135 -6.76 13.68 0.63
N LEU A 136 -5.97 14.40 1.44
CA LEU A 136 -5.26 13.84 2.59
C LEU A 136 -6.24 13.56 3.73
N SER A 137 -6.27 12.33 4.25
CA SER A 137 -7.28 11.85 5.21
C SER A 137 -6.69 11.30 6.52
N SER A 138 -5.39 11.01 6.56
CA SER A 138 -4.71 10.49 7.73
C SER A 138 -4.27 11.64 8.63
N SER A 139 -4.54 11.53 9.93
CA SER A 139 -4.08 12.51 10.93
C SER A 139 -2.55 12.72 10.86
N THR A 140 -1.78 11.68 10.57
CA THR A 140 -0.31 11.79 10.47
C THR A 140 0.15 12.60 9.26
N THR A 141 -0.52 12.46 8.11
CA THR A 141 -0.16 13.17 6.88
C THR A 141 -0.58 14.63 6.97
N ILE A 142 -1.77 14.89 7.53
CA ILE A 142 -2.27 16.23 7.84
C ILE A 142 -1.32 16.96 8.80
N GLN A 143 -0.92 16.33 9.91
CA GLN A 143 0.00 16.94 10.86
C GLN A 143 1.36 17.25 10.21
N THR A 144 1.90 16.32 9.42
CA THR A 144 3.17 16.55 8.71
C THR A 144 3.08 17.73 7.75
N LEU A 145 1.97 17.87 7.03
CA LEU A 145 1.75 19.01 6.14
C LEU A 145 1.64 20.33 6.91
N LEU A 146 0.93 20.34 8.04
CA LEU A 146 0.82 21.51 8.92
C LEU A 146 2.19 21.95 9.42
N ASP A 147 3.03 21.02 9.87
CA ASP A 147 4.40 21.32 10.32
C ASP A 147 5.24 21.96 9.20
N VAL A 148 5.05 21.52 7.96
CA VAL A 148 5.71 22.13 6.79
C VAL A 148 5.17 23.52 6.51
N LEU A 149 3.84 23.71 6.48
CA LEU A 149 3.20 25.00 6.18
C LEU A 149 3.53 26.07 7.23
N LEU A 150 3.76 25.67 8.48
CA LEU A 150 4.14 26.56 9.59
C LEU A 150 5.65 26.90 9.59
N ASN A 151 6.45 26.31 8.71
CA ASN A 151 7.86 26.59 8.62
C ASN A 151 8.11 28.01 8.08
N ALA A 152 9.14 28.70 8.59
CA ALA A 152 9.42 30.10 8.26
C ALA A 152 9.66 30.33 6.76
N ASP A 153 10.26 29.35 6.07
CA ASP A 153 10.49 29.41 4.62
C ASP A 153 9.17 29.47 3.82
N MET A 154 8.09 28.93 4.37
CA MET A 154 6.76 28.93 3.76
C MET A 154 6.04 30.27 3.91
N ALA A 155 6.61 31.27 4.60
CA ALA A 155 6.09 32.65 4.63
C ALA A 155 6.04 33.30 3.23
N LEU A 156 6.79 32.75 2.26
CA LEU A 156 6.74 33.16 0.86
C LEU A 156 5.47 32.65 0.14
N LEU A 157 4.74 31.68 0.71
CA LEU A 157 3.40 31.34 0.25
C LEU A 157 2.44 32.50 0.55
N ASN A 158 1.56 32.82 -0.39
CA ASN A 158 0.57 33.87 -0.19
C ASN A 158 -0.35 33.50 0.99
N ALA A 159 -0.63 34.44 1.89
CA ALA A 159 -1.56 34.23 3.01
C ALA A 159 -2.94 33.71 2.55
N ASN A 160 -3.42 34.11 1.38
CA ASN A 160 -4.67 33.60 0.80
C ASN A 160 -4.60 32.10 0.45
N PHE A 161 -3.43 31.63 0.00
CA PHE A 161 -3.21 30.20 -0.26
C PHE A 161 -3.20 29.41 1.04
N LEU A 162 -2.48 29.91 2.06
CA LEU A 162 -2.41 29.27 3.38
C LEU A 162 -3.80 29.12 4.01
N LEU A 163 -4.64 30.17 3.92
CA LEU A 163 -6.01 30.11 4.42
C LEU A 163 -6.86 29.06 3.68
N LYS A 164 -6.77 28.98 2.35
CA LYS A 164 -7.46 27.96 1.56
C LYS A 164 -6.98 26.54 1.88
N ALA A 165 -5.68 26.35 2.06
CA ALA A 165 -5.10 25.06 2.43
C ALA A 165 -5.60 24.60 3.83
N LEU A 166 -5.65 25.53 4.79
CA LEU A 166 -6.18 25.26 6.13
C LEU A 166 -7.68 24.93 6.10
N ASP A 167 -8.48 25.65 5.31
CA ASP A 167 -9.91 25.36 5.14
C ASP A 167 -10.14 23.95 4.54
N LYS A 168 -9.35 23.57 3.53
CA LYS A 168 -9.39 22.21 2.97
C LYS A 168 -9.05 21.14 4.01
N LEU A 169 -8.03 21.36 4.85
CA LEU A 169 -7.66 20.43 5.92
C LEU A 169 -8.73 20.34 7.02
N GLN A 170 -9.39 21.44 7.33
CA GLN A 170 -10.48 21.49 8.32
C GLN A 170 -11.73 20.72 7.84
N GLN A 171 -12.01 20.73 6.53
CA GLN A 171 -13.15 20.02 5.95
C GLN A 171 -12.97 18.48 5.91
N VAL A 172 -11.73 18.00 6.06
CA VAL A 172 -11.40 16.56 6.03
C VAL A 172 -11.23 15.97 7.45
N SER A 173 -11.13 16.83 8.48
CA SER A 173 -11.01 16.46 9.90
C SER A 173 -12.38 16.17 10.53
#